data_AF-A0A7S2N3N5-F1
#
_entry.id   AF-A0A7S2N3N5-F1
#
_cell.length_a   1.000
_cell.length_b   1.000
_cell.length_c   1.000
_cell.angle_alpha   90.00
_cell.angle_beta   90.00
_cell.angle_gamma   90.00
#
_symmetry.space_group_name_H-M   'P 1'
#
loop_
_entity.id
_entity.type
_entity.pdbx_description
1 polymer ?
#
loop_
_entity_poly.entity_id
_entity_poly.type
_entity_poly.pdbx_seq_one_letter_code
_entity_poly.pdbx_strand_id
1 'polypeptide(L)'
;CQPPERLRLMSEEFAKQPLLHDPGDDFLYAIQFDILGRVLEAASGKPLDTLLRELITEPCGMDSTFFRVPRDRLVDLQPCYVPDPATTYLREEGEDTAGGSLLTDV
;
A
#
# COMPACT_ATOMS: atom_id res chain seq x y z
N CYS A 1 -0.91 9.80 10.28
CA CYS A 1 0.28 10.27 9.55
C CYS A 1 -0.08 10.44 8.08
N GLN A 2 0.28 11.57 7.46
CA GLN A 2 -0.04 11.86 6.06
C GLN A 2 0.76 10.95 5.09
N PRO A 3 0.20 10.57 3.92
CA PRO A 3 0.81 9.66 2.95
C PRO A 3 2.26 9.99 2.52
N PRO A 4 2.64 11.25 2.21
CA PRO A 4 3.96 11.56 1.63
C PRO A 4 5.14 11.37 2.61
N GLU A 5 4.91 11.30 3.92
CA GLU A 5 6.01 11.19 4.88
C GLU A 5 6.52 9.75 5.02
N ARG A 6 5.65 8.75 4.81
CA ARG A 6 6.01 7.33 5.02
C ARG A 6 7.01 6.81 3.98
N LEU A 7 6.77 7.08 2.69
CA LEU A 7 7.66 6.61 1.63
C LEU A 7 9.05 7.26 1.73
N ARG A 8 9.09 8.55 2.12
CA ARG A 8 10.35 9.25 2.37
C ARG A 8 11.17 8.57 3.47
N LEU A 9 10.60 8.43 4.66
CA LEU A 9 11.29 7.82 5.80
C LEU A 9 11.74 6.39 5.49
N MET A 10 10.86 5.60 4.87
CA MET A 10 11.16 4.23 4.48
C MET A 10 12.34 4.18 3.49
N SER A 11 12.34 5.03 2.44
CA SER A 11 13.42 5.07 1.46
C SER A 11 14.77 5.49 2.07
N GLU A 12 14.75 6.41 3.03
CA GLU A 12 15.96 6.88 3.73
C GLU A 12 16.57 5.79 4.61
N GLU A 13 15.75 4.94 5.25
CA GLU A 13 16.25 3.79 6.01
C GLU A 13 16.83 2.69 5.11
N PHE A 14 16.18 2.40 3.99
CA PHE A 14 16.67 1.38 3.06
C PHE A 14 17.94 1.80 2.33
N ALA A 15 18.13 3.09 2.07
CA ALA A 15 19.37 3.60 1.49
C ALA A 15 20.62 3.30 2.34
N LYS A 16 20.46 2.93 3.62
CA LYS A 16 21.56 2.57 4.54
C LYS A 16 21.95 1.09 4.44
N GLN A 17 21.15 0.26 3.79
CA GLN A 17 21.38 -1.18 3.69
C GLN A 17 22.31 -1.52 2.51
N PRO A 18 23.12 -2.59 2.59
CA PRO A 18 23.95 -3.03 1.47
C PRO A 18 23.09 -3.64 0.36
N LEU A 19 23.57 -3.52 -0.88
CA LEU A 19 22.98 -4.22 -2.02
C LEU A 19 23.29 -5.71 -1.96
N LEU A 20 22.30 -6.56 -2.24
CA LEU A 20 22.46 -8.00 -2.36
C LEU A 20 23.08 -8.41 -3.71
N HIS A 21 22.78 -7.65 -4.75
CA HIS A 21 23.25 -7.86 -6.12
C HIS A 21 23.59 -6.49 -6.73
N ASP A 22 24.53 -6.47 -7.68
CA ASP A 22 24.82 -5.26 -8.43
C ASP A 22 23.63 -4.87 -9.34
N PRO A 23 23.46 -3.58 -9.65
CA PRO A 23 22.33 -3.13 -10.47
C PRO A 23 22.34 -3.77 -11.87
N GLY A 24 21.29 -4.55 -12.16
CA GLY A 24 21.10 -5.19 -13.47
C GLY A 24 21.50 -6.66 -13.53
N ASP A 25 22.10 -7.21 -12.48
CA ASP A 25 22.58 -8.59 -12.46
C ASP A 25 21.49 -9.62 -12.09
N ASP A 26 20.56 -9.25 -11.21
CA ASP A 26 19.45 -10.11 -10.79
C ASP A 26 18.20 -9.29 -10.40
N PHE A 27 17.05 -9.94 -10.34
CA PHE A 27 15.79 -9.37 -9.89
C PHE A 27 15.30 -10.04 -8.61
N LEU A 28 15.27 -9.25 -7.52
CA LEU A 28 14.68 -9.65 -6.24
C LEU A 28 13.31 -8.99 -6.07
N TYR A 29 12.26 -9.77 -5.80
CA TYR A 29 10.96 -9.21 -5.43
C TYR A 29 11.00 -8.69 -3.98
N ALA A 30 11.12 -7.36 -3.83
CA ALA A 30 11.23 -6.69 -2.54
C ALA A 30 10.69 -5.25 -2.63
N ILE A 31 11.35 -4.32 -1.97
CA ILE A 31 10.97 -2.92 -1.74
C ILE A 31 11.13 -1.99 -2.95
N GLN A 32 11.56 -2.50 -4.11
CA GLN A 32 11.91 -1.65 -5.26
C GLN A 32 10.75 -0.77 -5.73
N PHE A 33 9.51 -1.24 -5.62
CA PHE A 33 8.34 -0.47 -6.06
C PHE A 33 8.00 0.67 -5.10
N ASP A 34 8.24 0.51 -3.80
CA ASP A 34 8.09 1.58 -2.83
C ASP A 34 9.15 2.68 -3.04
N ILE A 35 10.39 2.27 -3.35
CA ILE A 35 11.48 3.20 -3.73
C ILE A 35 11.11 3.94 -5.03
N LEU A 36 10.60 3.23 -6.04
CA LEU A 36 10.13 3.85 -7.29
C LEU A 36 9.01 4.86 -7.02
N GLY A 37 8.04 4.51 -6.17
CA GLY A 37 7.00 5.43 -5.72
C GLY A 37 7.59 6.71 -5.14
N ARG A 38 8.59 6.59 -4.26
CA ARG A 38 9.30 7.76 -3.71
C ARG A 38 9.99 8.60 -4.78
N VAL A 39 10.61 7.97 -5.77
CA VAL A 39 11.25 8.67 -6.91
C VAL A 39 10.22 9.49 -7.69
N LEU A 40 9.03 8.92 -7.93
CA LEU A 40 7.94 9.63 -8.62
C LEU A 40 7.43 10.83 -7.81
N GLU A 41 7.29 10.68 -6.49
CA GLU A 41 6.94 11.80 -5.61
C GLU A 41 8.00 12.91 -5.63
N ALA A 42 9.29 12.54 -5.61
CA ALA A 42 10.39 13.50 -5.67
C ALA A 42 10.44 14.24 -7.01
N ALA A 43 10.22 13.54 -8.12
CA ALA A 43 10.26 14.11 -9.46
C ALA A 43 9.08 15.05 -9.76
N SER A 44 7.91 14.76 -9.20
CA SER A 44 6.68 15.52 -9.47
C SER A 44 6.34 16.58 -8.42
N GLY A 45 6.88 16.46 -7.20
CA GLY A 45 6.49 17.29 -6.06
C GLY A 45 5.08 17.01 -5.53
N LYS A 46 4.42 15.94 -5.98
CA LYS A 46 3.07 15.54 -5.55
C LYS A 46 3.11 14.20 -4.80
N PRO A 47 2.16 13.95 -3.89
CA PRO A 47 1.97 12.62 -3.29
C PRO A 47 1.65 11.54 -4.34
N LEU A 48 2.09 10.30 -4.09
CA LEU A 48 1.95 9.20 -5.05
C LEU A 48 0.49 8.88 -5.42
N ASP A 49 -0.42 8.94 -4.44
CA ASP A 49 -1.86 8.69 -4.65
C ASP A 49 -2.49 9.71 -5.61
N THR A 50 -2.07 10.98 -5.49
CA THR A 50 -2.51 12.06 -6.38
C THR A 50 -1.97 11.85 -7.79
N LEU A 51 -0.70 11.46 -7.94
CA LEU A 51 -0.10 11.18 -9.24
C LEU A 51 -0.80 10.04 -9.98
N LEU A 52 -1.03 8.93 -9.28
CA LEU A 52 -1.68 7.77 -9.88
C LEU A 52 -3.15 8.07 -10.22
N ARG A 53 -3.81 8.93 -9.43
CA ARG A 53 -5.14 9.42 -9.77
C ARG A 53 -5.14 10.19 -11.07
N GLU A 54 -4.33 11.24 -11.15
CA GLU A 54 -4.29 12.15 -12.30
C GLU A 54 -3.80 11.48 -13.59
N LEU A 55 -2.83 10.56 -13.48
CA LEU A 55 -2.18 9.97 -14.65
C LEU A 55 -2.80 8.66 -15.12
N ILE A 56 -3.50 7.93 -14.25
CA ILE A 56 -3.97 6.57 -14.53
C ILE A 56 -5.46 6.41 -14.24
N THR A 57 -5.88 6.50 -12.97
CA THR A 57 -7.23 6.04 -12.60
C THR A 57 -8.33 6.96 -13.11
N GLU A 58 -8.12 8.27 -13.10
CA GLU A 58 -9.10 9.24 -13.62
C GLU A 58 -9.22 9.18 -15.16
N PRO A 59 -8.12 9.21 -15.95
CA PRO A 59 -8.21 9.01 -17.40
C PRO A 59 -8.83 7.67 -17.83
N CYS A 60 -8.67 6.62 -17.03
CA CYS A 60 -9.24 5.29 -17.30
C CYS A 60 -10.66 5.10 -16.76
N GLY A 61 -11.27 6.09 -16.09
CA GLY A 61 -12.61 5.98 -15.50
C GLY A 61 -12.70 4.96 -14.36
N MET A 62 -11.61 4.76 -13.61
CA MET A 62 -11.52 3.80 -12.51
C MET A 62 -11.98 4.43 -11.18
N ASP A 63 -13.25 4.83 -11.10
CA ASP A 63 -13.81 5.61 -9.98
C ASP A 63 -13.88 4.86 -8.64
N SER A 64 -13.76 3.53 -8.66
CA SER A 64 -13.78 2.66 -7.47
C SER A 64 -12.40 2.12 -7.08
N THR A 65 -11.33 2.86 -7.40
CA THR A 65 -9.94 2.50 -7.04
C THR A 65 -9.38 3.49 -6.03
N PHE A 66 -8.92 2.99 -4.88
CA PHE A 66 -8.50 3.85 -3.76
C PHE A 66 -7.22 3.34 -3.10
N PHE A 67 -6.33 4.25 -2.71
CA PHE A 67 -5.26 3.97 -1.74
C PHE A 67 -5.81 3.83 -0.31
N ARG A 68 -6.83 4.62 0.01
CA ARG A 68 -7.58 4.56 1.26
C ARG A 68 -9.06 4.61 0.93
N VAL A 69 -9.79 3.55 1.28
CA VAL A 69 -11.21 3.42 0.95
C VAL A 69 -12.01 4.50 1.71
N PRO A 70 -12.81 5.32 1.02
CA PRO A 70 -13.72 6.27 1.67
C PRO A 70 -14.70 5.55 2.62
N ARG A 71 -15.06 6.19 3.74
CA ARG A 71 -15.93 5.56 4.76
C ARG A 71 -17.28 5.08 4.20
N ASP A 72 -17.85 5.84 3.27
CA ASP A 72 -19.10 5.54 2.58
C ASP A 72 -18.99 4.38 1.57
N ARG A 73 -17.77 4.00 1.19
CA ARG A 73 -17.46 2.89 0.27
C ARG A 73 -17.02 1.61 0.98
N LEU A 74 -16.92 1.62 2.31
CA LEU A 74 -16.51 0.43 3.07
C LEU A 74 -17.46 -0.75 2.89
N VAL A 75 -18.73 -0.49 2.59
CA VAL A 75 -19.71 -1.54 2.27
C VAL A 75 -19.40 -2.29 0.98
N ASP A 76 -18.65 -1.68 0.06
CA ASP A 76 -18.24 -2.30 -1.21
C ASP A 76 -16.98 -3.18 -1.04
N LEU A 77 -16.26 -3.02 0.08
CA LEU A 77 -15.02 -3.74 0.37
C LEU A 77 -15.33 -5.16 0.86
N GLN A 78 -14.80 -6.17 0.16
CA GLN A 78 -14.98 -7.56 0.54
C GLN A 78 -14.13 -7.93 1.78
N PRO A 79 -14.63 -8.80 2.66
CA PRO A 79 -13.86 -9.28 3.80
C PRO A 79 -12.67 -10.14 3.34
N CYS A 80 -11.57 -10.03 4.08
CA CYS A 80 -10.43 -10.93 3.97
C CYS A 80 -10.63 -12.07 4.97
N TYR A 81 -10.43 -13.31 4.55
CA TYR A 81 -10.54 -14.49 5.42
C TYR A 81 -9.15 -15.06 5.69
N VAL A 82 -8.85 -15.33 6.96
CA VAL A 82 -7.57 -15.90 7.41
C VAL A 82 -7.78 -17.23 8.13
N PRO A 83 -6.78 -18.13 8.16
CA PRO A 83 -6.89 -19.37 8.92
C PRO A 83 -7.18 -19.11 10.40
N ASP A 84 -8.15 -19.83 10.94
CA ASP A 84 -8.40 -19.85 12.38
C ASP A 84 -7.38 -20.78 13.06
N PRO A 85 -6.60 -20.31 14.06
CA PRO A 85 -5.68 -21.19 14.78
C PRO A 85 -6.38 -22.26 15.63
N ALA A 86 -7.66 -22.08 15.97
CA ALA A 86 -8.43 -22.99 16.81
C ALA A 86 -9.23 -24.04 16.03
N THR A 87 -9.49 -23.80 14.73
CA THR A 87 -10.32 -24.68 13.89
C THR A 87 -9.70 -24.88 12.51
N THR A 88 -10.25 -25.80 11.71
CA THR A 88 -9.84 -25.98 10.30
C THR A 88 -10.56 -25.02 9.34
N TYR A 89 -11.33 -24.07 9.87
CA TYR A 89 -12.09 -23.11 9.07
C TYR A 89 -11.32 -21.80 8.88
N LEU A 90 -11.82 -20.98 7.96
CA LEU A 90 -11.38 -19.60 7.80
C LEU A 90 -12.26 -18.69 8.66
N ARG A 91 -11.65 -17.67 9.26
CA ARG A 91 -12.32 -16.60 10.02
C ARG A 91 -12.12 -15.26 9.32
N GLU A 92 -12.97 -14.28 9.58
CA GLU A 92 -12.77 -12.94 9.02
C GLU A 92 -11.60 -12.24 9.72
N GLU A 93 -10.75 -11.59 8.91
CA GLU A 93 -9.63 -10.80 9.42
C GLU A 93 -10.18 -9.56 10.16
N GLY A 94 -10.08 -9.57 11.49
CA GLY A 94 -10.58 -8.49 12.37
C GLY A 94 -11.74 -8.89 13.29
N GLU A 95 -12.29 -10.11 13.20
CA GLU A 95 -13.39 -10.58 14.06
C GLU A 95 -13.06 -10.61 15.57
N ASP A 96 -11.79 -10.79 15.96
CA ASP A 96 -11.35 -10.85 17.36
C ASP A 96 -10.93 -9.50 17.96
N THR A 97 -10.78 -8.46 17.13
CA THR A 97 -10.44 -7.12 17.58
C THR A 97 -11.72 -6.30 17.65
N ALA A 98 -12.07 -5.78 18.83
CA ALA A 98 -13.19 -4.87 19.05
C ALA A 98 -13.03 -3.48 18.36
N GLY A 99 -12.38 -3.44 17.20
CA GLY A 99 -12.01 -2.25 16.44
C GLY A 99 -11.32 -2.66 15.14
N GLY A 100 -12.11 -2.66 14.08
CA GLY A 100 -11.75 -2.40 12.68
C GLY A 100 -10.77 -3.33 11.94
N SER A 101 -11.03 -3.43 10.64
CA SER A 101 -10.12 -4.03 9.67
C SER A 101 -8.85 -3.18 9.59
N LEU A 102 -7.69 -3.81 9.32
CA LEU A 102 -6.43 -3.11 9.03
C LEU A 102 -6.55 -2.10 7.87
N LEU A 103 -7.57 -2.25 7.01
CA LEU A 103 -7.89 -1.33 5.92
C LEU A 103 -8.74 -0.12 6.36
N THR A 104 -9.40 -0.18 7.52
CA THR A 104 -10.30 0.87 8.01
C THR A 104 -9.73 1.74 9.13
N ASP A 105 -8.67 1.30 9.79
CA ASP A 105 -8.21 1.83 11.09
C ASP A 105 -6.90 2.65 11.07
N VAL A 106 -6.64 3.40 9.99
CA VAL A 106 -5.62 4.48 9.96
C VAL A 106 -6.14 5.62 9.13
#